data_AF-A0A2W4UMW3-F1
#
_entry.id   AF-A0A2W4UMW3-F1
#
_cell.length_a   1.000
_cell.length_b   1.000
_cell.length_c   1.000
_cell.angle_alpha   90.00
_cell.angle_beta   90.00
_cell.angle_gamma   90.00
#
_symmetry.space_group_name_H-M   'P 1'
#
loop_
_entity.id
_entity.type
_entity.pdbx_description
1 polymer ?
#
loop_
_entity_poly.entity_id
_entity_poly.type
_entity_poly.pdbx_seq_one_letter_code
_entity_poly.pdbx_strand_id
1 'polypeptide(L)'
;MTFISNNQNFVFVHLHKCGGTSVERALCNRMAWNDIMLGSSPYGEKLQQIYKPAFGLDKHSSAADIKAVIGDDVWDSYFTFATVRHPFDRIVSYYSYIKTFYVNLYRGSVIKMMYRLDQLNLVSPAMTKVPKLYDAFRWPGVIAGIKSQSIAEFIRLDECWASNGTIPQFYRLSDKAGSGLIVDYVSRLEDLDDNWAYICEKTGISQPLTRVNKSKRKYKDWRKYFSLEDINFLEEKYKVDLLEFGYTI
;
A
#
# COMPACT_ATOMS: atom_id res chain seq x y z
N MET A 1 0.80 -5.31 -4.31
CA MET A 1 1.42 -6.12 -5.36
C MET A 1 1.78 -5.24 -6.53
N THR A 2 3.06 -5.07 -6.82
CA THR A 2 3.48 -4.49 -8.10
C THR A 2 3.24 -5.52 -9.19
N PHE A 3 2.60 -5.11 -10.29
CA PHE A 3 2.36 -5.97 -11.44
C PHE A 3 2.93 -5.34 -12.71
N ILE A 4 3.81 -6.07 -13.39
CA ILE A 4 4.39 -5.68 -14.68
C ILE A 4 3.97 -6.77 -15.66
N SER A 5 3.06 -6.46 -16.58
CA SER A 5 2.68 -7.38 -17.64
C SER A 5 3.46 -7.05 -18.89
N ASN A 6 4.40 -7.93 -19.24
CA ASN A 6 5.18 -7.85 -20.47
C ASN A 6 4.39 -8.41 -21.66
N ASN A 7 3.37 -9.23 -21.40
CA ASN A 7 2.48 -9.76 -22.45
C ASN A 7 1.44 -8.74 -22.93
N GLN A 8 0.98 -7.84 -22.04
CA GLN A 8 -0.03 -6.83 -22.34
C GLN A 8 0.48 -5.39 -22.23
N ASN A 9 1.79 -5.22 -22.07
CA ASN A 9 2.48 -3.92 -22.00
C ASN A 9 1.83 -2.96 -21.01
N PHE A 10 1.67 -3.37 -19.75
CA PHE A 10 1.18 -2.47 -18.70
C PHE A 10 1.90 -2.65 -17.38
N VAL A 11 1.90 -1.59 -16.55
CA VAL A 11 2.39 -1.60 -15.18
C VAL A 11 1.29 -1.12 -14.24
N PHE A 12 0.98 -1.92 -13.22
CA PHE A 12 0.12 -1.51 -12.12
C PHE A 12 0.94 -1.23 -10.86
N VAL A 13 0.98 0.04 -10.44
CA VAL A 13 1.67 0.49 -9.23
C VAL A 13 0.73 0.38 -8.03
N HIS A 14 1.01 -0.56 -7.13
CA HIS A 14 0.11 -0.87 -6.03
C HIS A 14 0.46 -0.15 -4.73
N LEU A 15 -0.37 0.85 -4.44
CA LEU A 15 -0.30 1.61 -3.21
C LEU A 15 -0.93 0.88 -2.02
N HIS A 16 -0.43 1.18 -0.82
CA HIS A 16 -0.99 0.66 0.41
C HIS A 16 -2.46 1.09 0.59
N LYS A 17 -3.34 0.12 0.83
CA LYS A 17 -4.75 0.33 1.24
C LYS A 17 -5.63 1.07 0.22
N CYS A 18 -5.24 1.07 -1.05
CA CYS A 18 -5.97 1.72 -2.16
C CYS A 18 -6.73 0.70 -3.03
N GLY A 19 -7.19 -0.41 -2.45
CA GLY A 19 -7.98 -1.42 -3.15
C GLY A 19 -7.23 -2.30 -4.16
N GLY A 20 -5.90 -2.22 -4.21
CA GLY A 20 -5.12 -2.90 -5.23
C GLY A 20 -5.21 -4.44 -5.23
N THR A 21 -5.67 -5.09 -4.15
CA THR A 21 -5.92 -6.55 -4.15
C THR A 21 -7.13 -6.94 -5.01
N SER A 22 -8.11 -6.05 -5.16
CA SER A 22 -9.25 -6.26 -6.08
C SER A 22 -8.82 -6.16 -7.54
N VAL A 23 -8.05 -5.11 -7.85
CA VAL A 23 -7.47 -4.91 -9.18
C VAL A 23 -6.59 -6.10 -9.54
N GLU A 24 -5.67 -6.48 -8.65
CA GLU A 24 -4.84 -7.68 -8.78
C GLU A 24 -5.65 -8.91 -9.23
N ARG A 25 -6.68 -9.30 -8.48
CA ARG A 25 -7.43 -10.53 -8.79
C ARG A 25 -8.10 -10.49 -10.16
N ALA A 26 -8.49 -9.31 -10.62
CA ALA A 26 -9.07 -9.15 -11.94
C ALA A 26 -7.99 -9.27 -13.03
N LEU A 27 -6.78 -8.75 -12.79
CA LEU A 27 -5.69 -8.76 -13.77
C LEU A 27 -4.95 -10.11 -13.83
N CYS A 28 -4.81 -10.84 -12.72
CA CYS A 28 -4.03 -12.08 -12.64
C CYS A 28 -4.51 -13.21 -13.57
N ASN A 29 -5.78 -13.21 -13.97
CA ASN A 29 -6.36 -14.30 -14.77
C ASN A 29 -5.75 -14.42 -16.17
N ARG A 30 -5.03 -13.40 -16.67
CA ARG A 30 -4.35 -13.41 -17.96
C ARG A 30 -2.82 -13.32 -17.86
N MET A 31 -2.28 -13.60 -16.69
CA MET A 31 -0.83 -13.57 -16.46
C MET A 31 -0.12 -14.60 -17.34
N ALA A 32 0.84 -14.13 -18.12
CA ALA A 32 1.74 -14.96 -18.92
C ALA A 32 3.01 -15.30 -18.13
N TRP A 33 3.81 -16.23 -18.66
CA TRP A 33 5.03 -16.72 -17.99
C TRP A 33 6.12 -15.65 -17.81
N ASN A 34 6.11 -14.61 -18.65
CA ASN A 34 7.05 -13.49 -18.62
C ASN A 34 6.54 -12.30 -17.80
N ASP A 35 5.32 -12.36 -17.26
CA ASP A 35 4.78 -11.29 -16.44
C ASP A 35 5.32 -11.38 -15.00
N ILE A 36 5.57 -10.22 -14.38
CA ILE A 36 6.19 -10.13 -13.06
C ILE A 36 5.15 -9.65 -12.05
N MET A 37 4.88 -10.50 -11.07
CA MET A 37 3.90 -10.25 -10.03
C MET A 37 4.54 -10.38 -8.65
N LEU A 38 4.57 -9.30 -7.87
CA LEU A 38 5.24 -9.27 -6.57
C LEU A 38 4.26 -9.19 -5.40
N GLY A 39 4.24 -10.22 -4.56
CA GLY A 39 3.41 -10.34 -3.35
C GLY A 39 1.97 -10.78 -3.58
N SER A 40 1.19 -10.80 -2.49
CA SER A 40 -0.26 -11.17 -2.41
C SER A 40 -0.62 -12.63 -2.74
N SER A 41 -0.02 -13.24 -3.77
CA SER A 41 -0.21 -14.66 -4.10
C SER A 41 0.95 -15.52 -3.58
N PRO A 42 0.76 -16.85 -3.41
CA PRO A 42 1.86 -17.75 -3.05
C PRO A 42 3.05 -17.70 -4.02
N TYR A 43 2.77 -17.50 -5.31
CA TYR A 43 3.80 -17.34 -6.35
C TYR A 43 4.49 -15.98 -6.23
N GLY A 44 3.72 -14.90 -6.09
CA GLY A 44 4.26 -13.56 -5.99
C GLY A 44 5.08 -13.32 -4.71
N GLU A 45 4.72 -13.96 -3.60
CA GLU A 45 5.52 -13.91 -2.36
C GLU A 45 6.86 -14.65 -2.50
N LYS A 46 6.94 -15.69 -3.34
CA LYS A 46 8.21 -16.35 -3.68
C LYS A 46 9.07 -15.48 -4.58
N LEU A 47 8.49 -14.92 -5.65
CA LEU A 47 9.20 -14.00 -6.54
C LEU A 47 9.74 -12.78 -5.78
N GLN A 48 8.94 -12.21 -4.88
CA GLN A 48 9.36 -11.08 -4.06
C GLN A 48 10.62 -11.37 -3.23
N GLN A 49 10.86 -12.62 -2.79
CA GLN A 49 12.08 -12.98 -2.06
C GLN A 49 13.35 -12.93 -2.92
N ILE A 50 13.19 -13.01 -4.25
CA ILE A 50 14.28 -12.93 -5.22
C ILE A 50 14.44 -11.46 -5.67
N TYR A 51 13.34 -10.81 -6.04
CA TYR A 51 13.34 -9.45 -6.59
C TYR A 51 13.73 -8.38 -5.57
N LYS A 52 13.36 -8.56 -4.29
CA LYS A 52 13.69 -7.59 -3.25
C LYS A 52 15.19 -7.44 -3.00
N PRO A 53 15.98 -8.51 -2.77
CA PRO A 53 17.43 -8.37 -2.61
C PRO A 53 18.15 -8.05 -3.92
N ALA A 54 17.65 -8.53 -5.08
CA ALA A 54 18.33 -8.32 -6.36
C ALA A 54 18.10 -6.93 -6.96
N PHE A 55 16.88 -6.40 -6.85
CA PHE A 55 16.45 -5.18 -7.56
C PHE A 55 15.79 -4.14 -6.65
N GLY A 56 15.64 -4.43 -5.36
CA GLY A 56 14.91 -3.54 -4.44
C GLY A 56 13.40 -3.51 -4.66
N LEU A 57 12.85 -4.39 -5.52
CA LEU A 57 11.42 -4.41 -5.83
C LEU A 57 10.62 -5.27 -4.86
N ASP A 58 9.49 -4.73 -4.40
CA ASP A 58 8.50 -5.45 -3.64
C ASP A 58 7.08 -5.03 -4.00
N LYS A 59 6.10 -5.63 -3.31
CA LYS A 59 4.67 -5.45 -3.58
C LYS A 59 4.16 -4.01 -3.46
N HIS A 60 4.93 -3.10 -2.85
CA HIS A 60 4.55 -1.71 -2.66
C HIS A 60 5.58 -0.74 -3.25
N SER A 61 6.50 -1.19 -4.11
CA SER A 61 7.47 -0.34 -4.80
C SER A 61 6.82 0.88 -5.45
N SER A 62 7.55 2.00 -5.45
CA SER A 62 7.09 3.24 -6.08
C SER A 62 7.18 3.12 -7.60
N ALA A 63 6.49 4.01 -8.32
CA ALA A 63 6.61 4.12 -9.76
C ALA A 63 8.08 4.34 -10.17
N ALA A 64 8.81 5.20 -9.44
CA ALA A 64 10.22 5.47 -9.71
C ALA A 64 11.13 4.26 -9.51
N ASP A 65 10.86 3.43 -8.49
CA ASP A 65 11.61 2.18 -8.27
C ASP A 65 11.38 1.20 -9.41
N ILE A 66 10.14 1.09 -9.90
CA ILE A 66 9.78 0.19 -10.99
C ILE A 66 10.40 0.66 -12.30
N LYS A 67 10.25 1.96 -12.64
CA LYS A 67 10.86 2.58 -13.83
C LYS A 67 12.37 2.38 -13.86
N ALA A 68 13.04 2.55 -12.72
CA ALA A 68 14.49 2.34 -12.61
C ALA A 68 14.94 0.90 -12.90
N VAL A 69 14.07 -0.09 -12.74
CA VAL A 69 14.40 -1.50 -12.97
C VAL A 69 14.03 -1.95 -14.38
N ILE A 70 12.89 -1.51 -14.92
CA ILE A 70 12.46 -1.91 -16.27
C ILE A 70 13.07 -1.03 -17.38
N GLY A 71 13.54 0.17 -17.03
CA GLY A 71 14.12 1.14 -17.96
C GLY A 71 13.08 2.07 -18.59
N ASP A 72 13.56 3.21 -19.11
CA ASP A 72 12.72 4.26 -19.68
C ASP A 72 11.99 3.79 -20.95
N ASP A 73 12.68 3.09 -21.86
CA ASP A 73 12.09 2.58 -23.11
C ASP A 73 10.90 1.64 -22.86
N VAL A 74 11.03 0.76 -21.86
CA VAL A 74 9.95 -0.17 -21.48
C VAL A 74 8.84 0.57 -20.76
N TRP A 75 9.17 1.46 -19.82
CA TRP A 75 8.17 2.24 -19.10
C TRP A 75 7.31 3.07 -20.04
N ASP A 76 7.94 3.81 -20.96
CA ASP A 76 7.28 4.75 -21.85
C ASP A 76 6.50 4.03 -22.98
N SER A 77 6.77 2.75 -23.23
CA SER A 77 5.98 1.91 -24.15
C SER A 77 4.81 1.18 -23.48
N TYR A 78 4.72 1.20 -22.15
CA TYR A 78 3.72 0.47 -21.37
C TYR A 78 2.64 1.42 -20.86
N PHE A 79 1.39 0.94 -20.77
CA PHE A 79 0.35 1.66 -20.04
C PHE A 79 0.58 1.54 -18.53
N THR A 80 0.85 2.64 -17.86
CA THR A 80 1.16 2.67 -16.43
C THR A 80 0.03 3.29 -15.64
N PHE A 81 -0.43 2.60 -14.59
CA PHE A 81 -1.55 3.11 -13.79
C PHE A 81 -1.48 2.72 -12.32
N ALA A 82 -2.24 3.45 -11.52
CA ALA A 82 -2.39 3.20 -10.09
C ALA A 82 -3.82 3.44 -9.62
N THR A 83 -4.15 2.86 -8.47
CA THR A 83 -5.36 3.22 -7.73
C THR A 83 -5.00 4.00 -6.47
N VAL A 84 -5.62 5.15 -6.29
CA VAL A 84 -5.50 6.00 -5.09
C VAL A 84 -6.80 5.97 -4.30
N ARG A 85 -6.80 6.49 -3.07
CA ARG A 85 -7.96 6.56 -2.20
C ARG A 85 -7.96 7.88 -1.46
N HIS A 86 -9.12 8.37 -1.03
CA HIS A 86 -9.18 9.55 -0.16
C HIS A 86 -8.20 9.39 1.02
N PRO A 87 -7.26 10.33 1.23
CA PRO A 87 -6.12 10.13 2.13
C PRO A 87 -6.56 9.83 3.57
N PHE A 88 -7.65 10.46 4.03
CA PHE A 88 -8.17 10.24 5.38
C PHE A 88 -8.90 8.88 5.52
N ASP A 89 -9.58 8.41 4.48
CA ASP A 89 -10.12 7.05 4.45
C ASP A 89 -9.01 6.00 4.44
N ARG A 90 -7.93 6.29 3.72
CA ARG A 90 -6.75 5.44 3.61
C ARG A 90 -6.06 5.28 4.98
N ILE A 91 -5.82 6.36 5.72
CA ILE A 91 -5.18 6.28 7.05
C ILE A 91 -6.08 5.55 8.08
N VAL A 92 -7.40 5.76 8.05
CA VAL A 92 -8.37 4.99 8.86
C VAL A 92 -8.29 3.50 8.51
N SER A 93 -8.23 3.17 7.22
CA SER A 93 -8.11 1.79 6.76
C SER A 93 -6.77 1.16 7.13
N TYR A 94 -5.70 1.95 7.14
CA TYR A 94 -4.37 1.53 7.55
C TYR A 94 -4.30 1.25 9.06
N TYR A 95 -4.79 2.18 9.88
CA TYR A 95 -4.89 2.01 11.34
C TYR A 95 -5.73 0.77 11.70
N SER A 96 -6.92 0.63 11.13
CA SER A 96 -7.78 -0.54 11.34
C SER A 96 -7.09 -1.84 10.91
N TYR A 97 -6.35 -1.83 9.80
CA TYR A 97 -5.58 -2.99 9.36
C TYR A 97 -4.47 -3.34 10.36
N ILE A 98 -3.72 -2.37 10.89
CA ILE A 98 -2.70 -2.62 11.91
C ILE A 98 -3.32 -3.22 13.18
N LYS A 99 -4.37 -2.57 13.71
CA LYS A 99 -5.03 -3.04 14.92
C LYS A 99 -5.63 -4.43 14.73
N THR A 100 -6.31 -4.69 13.63
CA THR A 100 -6.92 -6.01 13.39
C THR A 100 -5.85 -7.05 13.08
N PHE A 101 -4.98 -6.84 12.09
CA PHE A 101 -4.09 -7.89 11.60
C PHE A 101 -2.90 -8.12 12.54
N TYR A 102 -2.15 -7.07 12.90
CA TYR A 102 -0.93 -7.22 13.70
C TYR A 102 -1.18 -7.20 15.20
N VAL A 103 -2.16 -6.42 15.69
CA VAL A 103 -2.36 -6.29 17.14
C VAL A 103 -3.40 -7.28 17.69
N ASN A 104 -4.49 -7.56 16.97
CA ASN A 104 -5.60 -8.35 17.51
C ASN A 104 -5.66 -9.80 16.99
N LEU A 105 -5.52 -10.01 15.68
CA LEU A 105 -5.74 -11.32 15.02
C LEU A 105 -4.55 -12.26 15.24
N TYR A 106 -3.34 -11.71 15.28
CA TYR A 106 -2.16 -12.46 15.67
C TYR A 106 -1.96 -12.35 17.16
N ARG A 107 -2.28 -13.44 17.89
CA ARG A 107 -1.95 -13.72 19.30
C ARG A 107 -1.50 -12.43 20.00
N GLY A 108 -2.40 -11.46 20.23
CA GLY A 108 -2.07 -10.04 20.48
C GLY A 108 -1.14 -9.73 21.65
N SER A 109 -0.80 -10.77 22.41
CA SER A 109 0.29 -10.84 23.39
C SER A 109 1.67 -10.95 22.74
N VAL A 110 1.89 -11.77 21.71
CA VAL A 110 3.22 -12.12 21.19
C VAL A 110 3.89 -10.91 20.54
N ILE A 111 3.24 -10.17 19.64
CA ILE A 111 3.87 -9.00 19.01
C ILE A 111 4.16 -7.90 20.04
N LYS A 112 3.24 -7.64 20.99
CA LYS A 112 3.48 -6.70 22.10
C LYS A 112 4.58 -7.18 23.05
N MET A 113 4.62 -8.48 23.34
CA MET A 113 5.64 -9.12 24.15
C MET A 113 7.01 -9.02 23.47
N MET A 114 7.08 -9.33 22.18
CA MET A 114 8.29 -9.19 21.38
C MET A 114 8.79 -7.76 21.33
N TYR A 115 7.90 -6.80 21.10
CA TYR A 115 8.23 -5.37 21.21
C TYR A 115 8.82 -5.06 22.59
N ARG A 116 8.19 -5.51 23.69
CA ARG A 116 8.73 -5.32 25.05
C ARG A 116 10.08 -5.99 25.25
N LEU A 117 10.27 -7.21 24.77
CA LEU A 117 11.55 -7.94 24.86
C LEU A 117 12.64 -7.23 24.07
N ASP A 118 12.31 -6.67 22.89
CA ASP A 118 13.26 -5.93 22.05
C ASP A 118 13.71 -4.65 22.77
N GLN A 119 12.77 -3.90 23.39
CA GLN A 119 13.10 -2.74 24.23
C GLN A 119 13.96 -3.09 25.46
N LEU A 120 13.92 -4.34 25.93
CA LEU A 120 14.73 -4.85 27.03
C LEU A 120 16.03 -5.53 26.57
N ASN A 121 16.33 -5.52 25.26
CA ASN A 121 17.47 -6.24 24.65
C ASN A 121 17.47 -7.76 24.93
N LEU A 122 16.29 -8.36 25.08
CA LEU A 122 16.11 -9.79 25.37
C LEU A 122 15.76 -10.63 24.14
N VAL A 123 15.68 -10.03 22.95
CA VAL A 123 15.39 -10.75 21.70
C VAL A 123 16.67 -11.40 21.17
N SER A 124 16.74 -12.73 21.21
CA SER A 124 17.84 -13.51 20.64
C SER A 124 17.72 -13.69 19.12
N PRO A 125 18.84 -13.83 18.37
CA PRO A 125 18.82 -14.08 16.93
C PRO A 125 18.09 -15.38 16.53
N ALA A 126 17.94 -16.34 17.45
CA ALA A 126 17.16 -17.55 17.20
C ALA A 126 15.65 -17.26 17.17
N MET A 127 15.18 -16.29 17.95
CA MET A 127 13.77 -15.87 17.98
C MET A 127 13.36 -15.06 16.74
N THR A 128 14.33 -14.51 16.00
CA THR A 128 14.10 -13.81 14.72
C THR A 128 14.15 -14.74 13.50
N LYS A 129 14.52 -16.02 13.65
CA LYS A 129 14.55 -17.01 12.55
C LYS A 129 13.17 -17.57 12.17
N VAL A 130 12.12 -17.19 12.89
CA VAL A 130 10.71 -17.59 12.68
C VAL A 130 10.06 -16.58 11.69
N PRO A 131 9.11 -16.98 10.81
CA PRO A 131 8.80 -16.25 9.56
C PRO A 131 8.47 -14.75 9.73
N LYS A 132 8.68 -13.94 8.65
CA LYS A 132 8.35 -12.51 8.35
C LYS A 132 7.55 -11.69 9.38
N LEU A 133 6.58 -12.32 10.04
CA LEU A 133 5.70 -11.77 11.05
C LEU A 133 6.41 -11.41 12.37
N TYR A 134 7.50 -12.11 12.72
CA TYR A 134 8.26 -11.79 13.93
C TYR A 134 9.02 -10.47 13.80
N ASP A 135 9.39 -9.99 12.61
CA ASP A 135 9.97 -8.64 12.45
C ASP A 135 8.92 -7.52 12.37
N ALA A 136 7.62 -7.85 12.36
CA ALA A 136 6.57 -6.84 12.19
C ALA A 136 6.55 -5.83 13.36
N PHE A 137 7.03 -6.21 14.56
CA PHE A 137 7.14 -5.26 15.69
C PHE A 137 8.18 -4.17 15.45
N ARG A 138 9.06 -4.32 14.46
CA ARG A 138 10.06 -3.31 14.05
C ARG A 138 9.53 -2.35 13.00
N TRP A 139 8.33 -2.60 12.46
CA TRP A 139 7.76 -1.76 11.41
C TRP A 139 7.14 -0.51 12.05
N PRO A 140 7.50 0.71 11.60
CA PRO A 140 7.07 1.95 12.23
C PRO A 140 5.55 2.05 12.46
N GLY A 141 4.75 1.72 11.44
CA GLY A 141 3.29 1.74 11.56
C GLY A 141 2.74 0.74 12.60
N VAL A 142 3.39 -0.42 12.78
CA VAL A 142 2.98 -1.39 13.81
C VAL A 142 3.36 -0.87 15.20
N ILE A 143 4.56 -0.29 15.35
CA ILE A 143 5.00 0.36 16.59
C ILE A 143 4.00 1.45 17.00
N ALA A 144 3.64 2.35 16.07
CA ALA A 144 2.65 3.37 16.30
C ALA A 144 1.30 2.76 16.74
N GLY A 145 0.85 1.69 16.07
CA GLY A 145 -0.41 1.01 16.41
C GLY A 145 -0.39 0.30 17.77
N ILE A 146 0.78 -0.12 18.26
CA ILE A 146 0.98 -0.66 19.61
C ILE A 146 0.94 0.45 20.66
N LYS A 147 1.60 1.59 20.38
CA LYS A 147 1.68 2.75 21.28
C LYS A 147 0.34 3.49 21.42
N SER A 148 -0.46 3.53 20.35
CA SER A 148 -1.74 4.24 20.33
C SER A 148 -2.95 3.40 20.79
N GLN A 149 -3.87 4.00 21.52
CA GLN A 149 -5.20 3.44 21.81
C GLN A 149 -6.26 3.95 20.84
N SER A 150 -6.09 5.18 20.33
CA SER A 150 -7.00 5.83 19.39
C SER A 150 -6.31 6.20 18.08
N ILE A 151 -7.09 6.47 17.03
CA ILE A 151 -6.53 6.95 15.77
C ILE A 151 -6.00 8.38 15.89
N ALA A 152 -6.58 9.21 16.77
CA ALA A 152 -6.09 10.56 17.07
C ALA A 152 -4.68 10.52 17.67
N GLU A 153 -4.42 9.61 18.63
CA GLU A 153 -3.06 9.38 19.13
C GLU A 153 -2.14 8.83 18.03
N PHE A 154 -2.62 7.88 17.24
CA PHE A 154 -1.84 7.25 16.18
C PHE A 154 -1.27 8.26 15.18
N ILE A 155 -2.07 9.23 14.74
CA ILE A 155 -1.62 10.22 13.75
C ILE A 155 -0.61 11.23 14.32
N ARG A 156 -0.47 11.33 15.64
CA ARG A 156 0.52 12.22 16.30
C ARG A 156 1.87 11.55 16.58
N LEU A 157 2.01 10.26 16.31
CA LEU A 157 3.26 9.52 16.50
C LEU A 157 4.17 9.64 15.26
N ASP A 158 5.46 9.87 15.46
CA ASP A 158 6.43 9.95 14.36
C ASP A 158 6.54 8.62 13.59
N GLU A 159 6.42 7.49 14.29
CA GLU A 159 6.48 6.17 13.67
C GLU A 159 5.28 5.91 12.74
N CYS A 160 4.16 6.62 12.94
CA CYS A 160 3.06 6.58 12.00
C CYS A 160 3.53 7.08 10.64
N TRP A 161 4.19 8.23 10.59
CA TRP A 161 4.59 8.91 9.35
C TRP A 161 5.87 8.36 8.73
N ALA A 162 6.67 7.60 9.48
CA ALA A 162 7.78 6.82 8.93
C ALA A 162 7.33 5.54 8.19
N SER A 163 6.02 5.26 8.14
CA SER A 163 5.48 4.08 7.47
C SER A 163 5.07 4.33 6.02
N ASN A 164 5.44 3.43 5.10
CA ASN A 164 4.98 3.48 3.70
C ASN A 164 3.45 3.50 3.53
N GLY A 165 2.70 3.07 4.55
CA GLY A 165 1.23 3.08 4.53
C GLY A 165 0.57 4.45 4.73
N THR A 166 1.33 5.44 5.18
CA THR A 166 0.85 6.78 5.59
C THR A 166 1.55 7.91 4.87
N ILE A 167 2.67 7.64 4.18
CA ILE A 167 3.27 8.62 3.25
C ILE A 167 2.22 9.01 2.19
N PRO A 168 2.12 10.30 1.79
CA PRO A 168 1.26 10.73 0.69
C PRO A 168 1.44 9.86 -0.55
N GLN A 169 0.31 9.53 -1.19
CA GLN A 169 0.25 8.67 -2.37
C GLN A 169 1.02 9.26 -3.54
N PHE A 170 1.00 10.59 -3.68
CA PHE A 170 1.73 11.32 -4.71
C PHE A 170 3.19 10.89 -4.80
N TYR A 171 3.92 10.87 -3.68
CA TYR A 171 5.35 10.53 -3.67
C TYR A 171 5.66 9.08 -4.05
N ARG A 172 4.67 8.19 -4.04
CA ARG A 172 4.83 6.81 -4.51
C ARG A 172 4.57 6.67 -6.01
N LEU A 173 3.95 7.67 -6.63
CA LEU A 173 3.63 7.72 -8.05
C LEU A 173 4.45 8.76 -8.81
N SER A 174 5.27 9.54 -8.10
CA SER A 174 6.13 10.56 -8.68
C SER A 174 7.50 10.01 -9.07
N ASP A 175 8.27 10.83 -9.79
CA ASP A 175 9.71 10.64 -9.93
C ASP A 175 10.45 10.73 -8.57
N LYS A 176 11.75 10.43 -8.57
CA LYS A 176 12.60 10.46 -7.36
C LYS A 176 12.78 11.87 -6.77
N ALA A 177 12.61 12.91 -7.57
CA ALA A 177 12.68 14.31 -7.11
C ALA A 177 11.34 14.77 -6.52
N GLY A 178 10.26 14.04 -6.76
CA GLY A 178 8.91 14.43 -6.39
C GLY A 178 8.35 15.56 -7.26
N SER A 179 8.87 15.77 -8.48
CA SER A 179 8.45 16.90 -9.33
C SER A 179 7.11 16.70 -10.02
N GLY A 180 6.71 15.46 -10.28
CA GLY A 180 5.42 15.18 -10.90
C GLY A 180 5.10 13.69 -10.95
N LEU A 181 3.85 13.37 -11.25
CA LEU A 181 3.40 11.99 -11.50
C LEU A 181 4.09 11.45 -12.76
N ILE A 182 4.49 10.18 -12.70
CA ILE A 182 5.13 9.49 -13.83
C ILE A 182 4.30 8.31 -14.36
N VAL A 183 3.07 8.17 -13.87
CA VAL A 183 2.10 7.17 -14.34
C VAL A 183 1.10 7.80 -15.30
N ASP A 184 0.64 7.06 -16.31
CA ASP A 184 -0.31 7.55 -17.33
C ASP A 184 -1.72 7.77 -16.79
N TYR A 185 -2.12 6.95 -15.81
CA TYR A 185 -3.48 7.01 -15.28
C TYR A 185 -3.56 6.74 -13.78
N VAL A 186 -4.36 7.56 -13.08
CA VAL A 186 -4.66 7.38 -11.66
C VAL A 186 -6.16 7.29 -11.47
N SER A 187 -6.64 6.16 -10.97
CA SER A 187 -8.05 5.95 -10.65
C SER A 187 -8.30 6.11 -9.15
N ARG A 188 -9.29 6.91 -8.77
CA ARG A 188 -9.77 6.97 -7.39
C ARG A 188 -10.52 5.68 -7.08
N LEU A 189 -10.23 5.08 -5.92
CA LEU A 189 -10.85 3.82 -5.49
C LEU A 189 -12.38 3.95 -5.40
N GLU A 190 -12.84 5.14 -5.04
CA GLU A 190 -14.22 5.55 -4.95
C GLU A 190 -14.96 5.44 -6.30
N ASP A 191 -14.25 5.74 -7.40
CA ASP A 191 -14.78 5.76 -8.77
C ASP A 191 -14.30 4.54 -9.58
N LEU A 192 -13.66 3.57 -8.93
CA LEU A 192 -12.98 2.48 -9.63
C LEU A 192 -13.94 1.59 -10.42
N ASP A 193 -15.19 1.42 -9.97
CA ASP A 193 -16.17 0.61 -10.70
C ASP A 193 -16.53 1.28 -12.04
N ASP A 194 -16.70 2.60 -12.04
CA ASP A 194 -17.03 3.40 -13.24
C ASP A 194 -15.84 3.48 -14.21
N ASN A 195 -14.64 3.61 -13.66
CA ASN A 195 -13.39 3.70 -14.43
C ASN A 195 -12.84 2.34 -14.87
N TRP A 196 -13.42 1.23 -14.41
CA TRP A 196 -12.88 -0.11 -14.67
C TRP A 196 -12.88 -0.44 -16.17
N ALA A 197 -13.91 0.00 -16.90
CA ALA A 197 -14.01 -0.21 -18.35
C ALA A 197 -12.82 0.39 -19.11
N TYR A 198 -12.37 1.58 -18.71
CA TYR A 198 -11.20 2.23 -19.32
C TYR A 198 -9.91 1.46 -19.06
N ILE A 199 -9.70 0.99 -17.82
CA ILE A 199 -8.53 0.17 -17.47
C ILE A 199 -8.54 -1.14 -18.28
N CYS A 200 -9.71 -1.78 -18.39
CA CYS A 200 -9.91 -2.99 -19.19
C CYS A 200 -9.56 -2.77 -20.67
N GLU A 201 -10.00 -1.66 -21.26
CA GLU A 201 -9.66 -1.29 -22.64
C GLU A 201 -8.15 -1.12 -22.83
N LYS A 202 -7.49 -0.36 -21.95
CA LYS A 202 -6.05 -0.09 -22.04
C LYS A 202 -5.17 -1.30 -21.80
N THR A 203 -5.63 -2.24 -20.96
CA THR A 203 -4.89 -3.46 -20.63
C THR A 203 -5.26 -4.65 -21.52
N GLY A 204 -6.33 -4.57 -22.31
CA GLY A 204 -6.88 -5.71 -23.06
C GLY A 204 -7.49 -6.79 -22.15
N ILE A 205 -7.78 -6.47 -20.88
CA ILE A 205 -8.36 -7.38 -19.91
C ILE A 205 -9.86 -7.13 -19.84
N SER A 206 -10.67 -8.20 -19.89
CA SER A 206 -12.13 -8.11 -19.95
C SER A 206 -12.82 -8.70 -18.72
N GLN A 207 -12.12 -8.78 -17.59
CA GLN A 207 -12.62 -9.47 -16.39
C GLN A 207 -13.39 -8.51 -15.48
N PRO A 208 -14.48 -8.97 -14.82
CA PRO A 208 -15.24 -8.13 -13.90
C PRO A 208 -14.42 -7.86 -12.63
N LEU A 209 -14.55 -6.63 -12.10
CA LEU A 209 -13.89 -6.25 -10.87
C LEU A 209 -14.55 -6.94 -9.67
N THR A 210 -13.85 -7.89 -9.06
CA THR A 210 -14.33 -8.53 -7.83
C THR A 210 -13.86 -7.73 -6.60
N ARG A 211 -14.79 -7.08 -5.89
CA ARG A 211 -14.48 -6.35 -4.66
C ARG A 211 -14.11 -7.32 -3.53
N VAL A 212 -12.88 -7.25 -3.04
CA VAL A 212 -12.33 -8.11 -1.98
C VAL A 212 -11.73 -7.27 -0.86
N ASN A 213 -11.53 -7.86 0.31
CA ASN A 213 -10.92 -7.19 1.47
C ASN A 213 -11.66 -5.91 1.91
N LYS A 214 -13.00 -5.99 2.02
CA LYS A 214 -13.80 -4.90 2.61
C LYS A 214 -13.27 -4.55 4.00
N SER A 215 -13.00 -3.27 4.23
CA SER A 215 -12.41 -2.78 5.49
C SER A 215 -13.33 -3.10 6.67
N LYS A 216 -12.81 -3.79 7.69
CA LYS A 216 -13.53 -4.10 8.95
C LYS A 216 -13.61 -2.90 9.91
N ARG A 217 -13.70 -1.69 9.38
CA ARG A 217 -13.66 -0.45 10.16
C ARG A 217 -15.02 -0.16 10.78
N LYS A 218 -15.03 0.48 11.96
CA LYS A 218 -16.25 0.77 12.74
C LYS A 218 -17.27 1.62 11.97
N TYR A 219 -16.80 2.69 11.35
CA TYR A 219 -17.56 3.59 10.49
C TYR A 219 -17.03 3.58 9.06
N LYS A 220 -17.94 3.66 8.07
CA LYS A 220 -17.59 3.82 6.65
C LYS A 220 -17.11 5.24 6.34
N ASP A 221 -17.58 6.26 7.05
CA ASP A 221 -17.17 7.65 6.83
C ASP A 221 -15.98 7.98 7.73
N TRP A 222 -14.91 8.55 7.15
CA TRP A 222 -13.72 8.97 7.89
C TRP A 222 -14.02 10.12 8.86
N ARG A 223 -15.01 10.97 8.58
CA ARG A 223 -15.37 12.14 9.41
C ARG A 223 -15.77 11.76 10.84
N LYS A 224 -16.23 10.51 11.04
CA LYS A 224 -16.61 9.98 12.35
C LYS A 224 -15.43 9.59 13.24
N TYR A 225 -14.20 9.65 12.71
CA TYR A 225 -12.98 9.27 13.44
C TYR A 225 -12.16 10.45 13.95
N PHE A 226 -12.42 11.65 13.45
CA PHE A 226 -11.53 12.80 13.59
C PHE A 226 -12.28 14.02 14.11
N SER A 227 -11.66 14.70 15.06
CA SER A 227 -12.04 16.06 15.46
C SER A 227 -11.62 17.07 14.39
N LEU A 228 -12.05 18.32 14.51
CA LEU A 228 -11.60 19.40 13.63
C LEU A 228 -10.07 19.60 13.72
N GLU A 229 -9.48 19.44 14.91
CA GLU A 229 -8.03 19.52 15.09
C GLU A 229 -7.30 18.41 14.34
N ASP A 230 -7.83 17.18 14.38
CA ASP A 230 -7.26 16.05 13.64
C ASP A 230 -7.35 16.27 12.12
N ILE A 231 -8.46 16.84 11.65
CA ILE A 231 -8.70 17.16 10.24
C ILE A 231 -7.67 18.17 9.75
N ASN A 232 -7.49 19.29 10.46
CA ASN A 232 -6.53 20.32 10.08
C ASN A 232 -5.10 19.76 10.05
N PHE A 233 -4.75 18.91 11.02
CA PHE A 233 -3.44 18.25 11.03
C PHE A 233 -3.25 17.33 9.83
N LEU A 234 -4.26 16.54 9.46
CA LEU A 234 -4.18 15.63 8.32
C LEU A 234 -4.23 16.35 6.97
N GLU A 235 -4.94 17.47 6.89
CA GLU A 235 -4.97 18.34 5.71
C GLU A 235 -3.57 18.82 5.35
N GLU A 236 -2.83 19.35 6.32
CA GLU A 236 -1.44 19.78 6.10
C GLU A 236 -0.54 18.61 5.68
N LYS A 237 -0.69 17.44 6.32
CA LYS A 237 0.11 16.25 6.00
C LYS A 237 -0.18 15.69 4.60
N TYR A 238 -1.43 15.74 4.16
CA TYR A 238 -1.90 15.17 2.91
C TYR A 238 -2.25 16.21 1.84
N LYS A 239 -1.81 17.46 2.02
CA LYS A 239 -2.11 18.56 1.10
C LYS A 239 -1.85 18.21 -0.36
N VAL A 240 -0.71 17.58 -0.63
CA VAL A 240 -0.35 17.15 -2.00
C VAL A 240 -1.33 16.11 -2.56
N ASP A 241 -1.75 15.12 -1.75
CA ASP A 241 -2.73 14.12 -2.20
C ASP A 241 -4.11 14.76 -2.46
N LEU A 242 -4.52 15.72 -1.63
CA LEU A 242 -5.79 16.42 -1.78
C LEU A 242 -5.82 17.23 -3.08
N LEU A 243 -4.73 17.96 -3.37
CA LEU A 243 -4.61 18.79 -4.56
C LEU A 243 -4.47 17.95 -5.84
N GLU A 244 -3.48 17.05 -5.88
CA GLU A 244 -3.11 16.31 -7.10
C GLU A 244 -4.17 15.29 -7.53
N PHE A 245 -4.94 14.73 -6.58
CA PHE A 245 -5.99 13.76 -6.87
C PHE A 245 -7.41 14.34 -6.76
N GLY A 246 -7.54 15.66 -6.57
CA GLY A 246 -8.83 16.36 -6.55
C GLY A 246 -9.78 15.85 -5.45
N TYR A 247 -9.27 15.64 -4.24
CA TYR A 247 -10.08 15.28 -3.08
C TYR A 247 -10.49 16.53 -2.28
N THR A 248 -11.68 16.47 -1.70
CA THR A 248 -12.22 17.50 -0.82
C THR A 248 -12.44 16.97 0.59
N ILE A 249 -12.30 17.85 1.58
CA ILE A 249 -12.50 17.57 3.01
C ILE A 249 -13.99 17.69 3.37
#